data_AF-A0A0B7AGD9-F1
#
_entry.id   AF-A0A0B7AGD9-F1
#
_cell.length_a   1.000
_cell.length_b   1.000
_cell.length_c   1.000
_cell.angle_alpha   90.00
_cell.angle_beta   90.00
_cell.angle_gamma   90.00
#
_symmetry.space_group_name_H-M   'P 1'
#
loop_
_entity.id
_entity.type
_entity.pdbx_description
1 polymer ?
#
loop_
_entity_poly.entity_id
_entity_poly.type
_entity_poly.pdbx_seq_one_letter_code
_entity_poly.pdbx_strand_id
1 'polypeptide(L)'
;GFLRKTARSMMDMPWQIVQIMETSHPGQFKLWALIGADLHAIKLNVPRTFYVNQKTPKDGEGAMWKKVHKTLPRSHPVFNLYQYSVPEDIYIKHINDITADLSSPDIEGVYETQVPLEFRALVKLGCLATVN
;
A
#
# COMPACT_ATOMS: atom_id res chain seq x y z
N GLY A 1 24.41 -16.22 -17.64
CA GLY A 1 25.00 -15.09 -16.93
C GLY A 1 24.41 -15.00 -15.53
N PHE A 2 25.25 -14.74 -14.52
CA PHE A 2 24.91 -14.73 -13.10
C PHE A 2 23.62 -13.95 -12.79
N LEU A 3 23.53 -12.68 -13.22
CA LEU A 3 22.37 -11.81 -13.00
C LEU A 3 21.05 -12.39 -13.54
N ARG A 4 21.08 -13.08 -14.69
CA ARG A 4 19.89 -13.67 -15.31
C ARG A 4 19.40 -14.90 -14.54
N LYS A 5 20.32 -15.65 -13.91
CA LYS A 5 19.97 -16.79 -13.05
C LYS A 5 19.36 -16.30 -11.74
N THR A 6 19.94 -15.27 -11.12
CA THR A 6 19.45 -14.65 -9.87
C THR A 6 18.08 -13.97 -10.06
N ALA A 7 17.87 -13.27 -11.18
CA ALA A 7 16.57 -12.67 -11.48
C ALA A 7 15.48 -13.75 -11.64
N ARG A 8 15.82 -14.87 -12.28
CA ARG A 8 14.89 -15.99 -12.46
C ARG A 8 14.53 -16.67 -11.13
N SER A 9 15.51 -16.94 -10.27
CA SER A 9 15.25 -17.48 -8.94
C SER A 9 14.36 -16.57 -8.09
N MET A 10 14.53 -15.24 -8.20
CA MET A 10 13.65 -14.28 -7.53
C MET A 10 12.21 -14.33 -8.02
N MET A 11 11.95 -14.75 -9.26
CA MET A 11 10.58 -14.84 -9.78
C MET A 11 9.96 -16.22 -9.50
N ASP A 12 10.75 -17.28 -9.60
CA ASP A 12 10.24 -18.66 -9.61
C ASP A 12 10.17 -19.31 -8.21
N MET A 13 10.77 -18.71 -7.17
CA MET A 13 10.83 -19.29 -5.82
C MET A 13 10.09 -18.43 -4.78
N PRO A 14 9.56 -19.05 -3.71
CA PRO A 14 8.95 -18.31 -2.60
C PRO A 14 10.00 -17.50 -1.84
N TRP A 15 9.59 -16.30 -1.40
CA TRP A 15 10.38 -15.38 -0.61
C TRP A 15 10.02 -15.59 0.85
N GLN A 16 10.97 -16.08 1.65
CA GLN A 16 10.80 -16.12 3.10
C GLN A 16 11.25 -14.78 3.67
N ILE A 17 10.30 -14.00 4.19
CA ILE A 17 10.55 -12.65 4.66
C ILE A 17 11.19 -12.72 6.04
N VAL A 18 12.43 -12.23 6.14
CA VAL A 18 13.21 -12.23 7.38
C VAL A 18 13.02 -10.91 8.12
N GLN A 19 13.06 -9.79 7.40
CA GLN A 19 12.95 -8.46 8.00
C GLN A 19 12.44 -7.43 6.99
N ILE A 20 11.61 -6.50 7.47
CA ILE A 20 11.29 -5.24 6.79
C ILE A 20 11.93 -4.13 7.64
N MET A 21 12.65 -3.23 7.01
CA MET A 21 13.35 -2.15 7.71
C MET A 21 13.12 -0.83 7.01
N GLU A 22 12.80 0.20 7.80
CA GLU A 22 12.65 1.57 7.30
C GLU A 22 13.94 2.09 6.66
N THR A 23 13.79 2.98 5.70
CA THR A 23 14.91 3.74 5.12
C THR A 23 14.72 5.22 5.37
N SER A 24 15.70 6.04 5.01
CA SER A 24 15.59 7.49 5.06
C SER A 24 14.57 8.09 4.09
N HIS A 25 14.11 7.32 3.10
CA HIS A 25 13.17 7.78 2.09
C HIS A 25 11.74 7.37 2.48
N PRO A 26 10.78 8.32 2.57
CA PRO A 26 9.40 8.01 2.94
C PRO A 26 8.77 6.95 2.03
N GLY A 27 8.12 5.97 2.66
CA GLY A 27 7.47 4.85 1.98
C GLY A 27 8.42 3.84 1.34
N GLN A 28 9.72 3.98 1.50
CA GLN A 28 10.70 3.00 1.03
C GLN A 28 11.25 2.19 2.20
N PHE A 29 11.24 0.87 2.02
CA PHE A 29 11.74 -0.12 2.96
C PHE A 29 12.80 -1.00 2.30
N LYS A 30 13.72 -1.51 3.11
CA LYS A 30 14.59 -2.64 2.75
C LYS A 30 13.95 -3.92 3.25
N LEU A 31 13.60 -4.81 2.33
CA LEU A 31 13.08 -6.15 2.59
C LEU A 31 14.24 -7.14 2.49
N TRP A 32 14.53 -7.85 3.58
CA TRP A 32 15.43 -8.99 3.59
C TRP A 32 14.61 -10.27 3.39
N ALA A 33 14.88 -10.98 2.31
CA ALA A 33 14.17 -12.22 1.97
C ALA A 33 15.15 -13.35 1.63
N LEU A 34 14.94 -14.53 2.22
CA LEU A 34 15.64 -15.74 1.84
C LEU A 34 14.90 -16.37 0.65
N ILE A 35 15.62 -16.56 -0.46
CA ILE A 35 15.09 -17.11 -1.71
C ILE A 35 16.00 -18.27 -2.11
N GLY A 36 15.50 -19.50 -1.99
CA GLY A 36 16.34 -20.70 -2.07
C GLY A 36 17.35 -20.73 -0.92
N ALA A 37 18.65 -20.62 -1.24
CA ALA A 37 19.73 -20.58 -0.26
C ALA A 37 20.33 -19.17 -0.05
N ASP A 38 19.87 -18.18 -0.81
CA ASP A 38 20.48 -16.86 -0.88
C ASP A 38 19.62 -15.81 -0.16
N LEU A 39 20.26 -14.96 0.66
CA LEU A 39 19.61 -13.82 1.30
C LEU A 39 19.70 -12.59 0.41
N HIS A 40 18.54 -12.02 0.06
CA HIS A 40 18.44 -10.86 -0.82
C HIS A 40 17.98 -9.61 -0.08
N ALA A 41 18.64 -8.48 -0.36
CA ALA A 41 18.15 -7.15 -0.01
C ALA A 41 17.34 -6.58 -1.17
N ILE A 42 16.03 -6.42 -0.96
CA ILE A 42 15.08 -5.97 -1.97
C ILE A 42 14.52 -4.61 -1.56
N LYS A 43 14.47 -3.67 -2.51
CA LYS A 43 13.81 -2.38 -2.29
C LYS A 43 12.29 -2.57 -2.39
N LEU A 44 11.58 -2.24 -1.32
CA LEU A 44 10.13 -2.30 -1.24
C LEU A 44 9.55 -0.89 -1.14
N ASN A 45 8.71 -0.49 -2.08
CA ASN A 45 7.97 0.77 -2.00
C ASN A 45 6.53 0.48 -1.53
N VAL A 46 6.10 1.15 -0.46
CA VAL A 46 4.79 0.98 0.17
C VAL A 46 4.04 2.32 0.05
N PRO A 47 2.93 2.38 -0.69
CA PRO A 47 2.13 3.60 -0.77
C PRO A 47 1.23 3.76 0.46
N ARG A 48 0.87 5.01 0.77
CA ARG A 48 -0.23 5.33 1.69
C ARG A 48 -1.53 4.85 1.06
N THR A 49 -2.17 3.89 1.73
CA THR A 49 -3.49 3.37 1.31
C THR A 49 -4.54 3.74 2.35
N PHE A 50 -5.58 4.45 1.92
CA PHE A 50 -6.71 4.84 2.75
C PHE A 50 -8.01 4.75 1.95
N TYR A 51 -9.15 4.81 2.65
CA TYR A 51 -10.46 4.67 2.04
C TYR A 51 -11.33 5.88 2.34
N VAL A 52 -12.09 6.30 1.34
CA VAL A 52 -12.98 7.45 1.43
C VAL A 52 -14.38 7.00 1.00
N ASN A 53 -15.34 7.12 1.89
CA ASN A 53 -16.75 6.86 1.63
C ASN A 53 -17.43 8.19 1.29
N GLN A 54 -18.00 8.30 0.09
CA GLN A 54 -18.65 9.51 -0.38
C GLN A 54 -20.13 9.31 -0.61
N LYS A 55 -20.91 10.36 -0.32
CA LYS A 55 -22.36 10.37 -0.55
C LYS A 55 -22.66 10.34 -2.05
N THR A 56 -21.94 11.12 -2.84
CA THR A 56 -22.08 11.16 -4.29
C THR A 56 -21.00 10.32 -4.99
N PRO A 57 -21.35 9.67 -6.12
CA PRO A 57 -20.36 8.94 -6.91
C PRO A 57 -19.43 9.92 -7.64
N LYS A 58 -18.15 9.59 -7.68
CA LYS A 58 -17.17 10.21 -8.60
C LYS A 58 -17.36 9.73 -10.03
N ASP A 59 -17.14 10.63 -10.96
CA ASP A 59 -17.07 10.33 -12.38
C ASP A 59 -15.73 9.71 -12.76
N GLY A 60 -15.77 8.62 -13.54
CA GLY A 60 -14.60 7.96 -14.11
C GLY A 60 -13.72 7.20 -13.12
N GLU A 61 -12.50 6.88 -13.56
CA GLU A 61 -11.45 6.31 -12.72
C GLU A 61 -10.32 7.33 -12.56
N GLY A 62 -9.78 7.46 -11.34
CA GLY A 62 -8.63 8.31 -11.08
C GLY A 62 -7.33 7.54 -11.12
N ALA A 63 -6.23 8.22 -11.44
CA ALA A 63 -4.90 7.60 -11.44
C ALA A 63 -4.48 7.04 -10.06
N MET A 64 -4.97 7.65 -8.97
CA MET A 64 -4.57 7.34 -7.60
C MET A 64 -5.69 6.68 -6.77
N TRP A 65 -6.87 6.47 -7.34
CA TRP A 65 -8.00 5.92 -6.62
C TRP A 65 -8.86 5.02 -7.49
N LYS A 66 -9.51 4.04 -6.87
CA LYS A 66 -10.45 3.14 -7.53
C LYS A 66 -11.67 2.87 -6.66
N LYS A 67 -12.83 2.65 -7.27
CA LYS A 67 -14.03 2.22 -6.55
C LYS A 67 -13.82 0.80 -6.02
N VAL A 68 -14.21 0.54 -4.77
CA VAL A 68 -14.04 -0.76 -4.12
C VAL A 68 -15.27 -1.14 -3.31
N HIS A 69 -15.44 -2.45 -3.09
CA HIS A 69 -16.46 -3.00 -2.22
C HIS A 69 -15.79 -3.63 -0.99
N LYS A 70 -15.95 -2.99 0.17
CA LYS A 70 -15.43 -3.45 1.46
C LYS A 70 -16.43 -3.16 2.56
N THR A 71 -16.39 -3.95 3.63
CA THR A 71 -17.15 -3.70 4.85
C THR A 71 -16.47 -2.62 5.67
N LEU A 72 -17.21 -1.59 6.05
CA LEU A 72 -16.69 -0.51 6.90
C LEU A 72 -16.72 -0.90 8.38
N PRO A 73 -15.82 -0.33 9.20
CA PRO A 73 -15.82 -0.57 10.64
C PRO A 73 -17.19 -0.32 11.27
N ARG A 74 -17.60 -1.17 12.21
CA ARG A 74 -18.91 -1.10 12.90
C ARG A 74 -20.12 -1.17 11.95
N SER A 75 -19.96 -1.79 10.77
CA SER A 75 -21.02 -1.97 9.78
C SER A 75 -21.68 -0.66 9.33
N HIS A 76 -20.91 0.44 9.23
CA HIS A 76 -21.41 1.67 8.64
C HIS A 76 -21.87 1.45 7.19
N PRO A 77 -22.91 2.17 6.72
CA PRO A 77 -23.37 2.10 5.35
C PRO A 77 -22.27 2.46 4.35
N VAL A 78 -22.08 1.60 3.35
CA VAL A 78 -21.19 1.86 2.21
C VAL A 78 -21.98 2.59 1.14
N PHE A 79 -21.60 3.83 0.84
CA PHE A 79 -22.19 4.62 -0.24
C PHE A 79 -21.33 4.44 -1.50
N ASN A 80 -20.39 5.35 -1.74
CA ASN A 80 -19.39 5.24 -2.80
C ASN A 80 -18.01 5.18 -2.16
N LEU A 81 -17.53 3.95 -1.94
CA LEU A 81 -16.24 3.72 -1.30
C LEU A 81 -15.11 3.66 -2.33
N TYR A 82 -14.10 4.49 -2.11
CA TYR A 82 -12.92 4.58 -2.96
C TYR A 82 -11.67 4.25 -2.16
N GLN A 83 -10.84 3.39 -2.71
CA GLN A 83 -9.49 3.14 -2.20
C GLN A 83 -8.53 4.09 -2.89
N TYR A 84 -7.80 4.87 -2.11
CA TYR A 84 -6.68 5.69 -2.56
C TYR A 84 -5.37 4.95 -2.33
N SER A 85 -4.43 5.09 -3.26
CA SER A 85 -3.07 4.54 -3.15
C SER A 85 -2.09 5.60 -3.62
N VAL A 86 -1.50 6.34 -2.69
CA VAL A 86 -0.65 7.50 -2.97
C VAL A 86 0.78 7.20 -2.54
N PRO A 87 1.81 7.45 -3.36
CA PRO A 87 3.20 7.41 -2.89
C PRO A 87 3.40 8.26 -1.63
N GLU A 88 4.13 7.75 -0.65
CA GLU A 88 4.21 8.38 0.68
C GLU A 88 4.85 9.78 0.64
N ASP A 89 5.84 9.98 -0.21
CA ASP A 89 6.46 11.27 -0.46
C ASP A 89 5.46 12.31 -0.98
N ILE A 90 4.59 11.90 -1.92
CA ILE A 90 3.50 12.74 -2.43
C ILE A 90 2.45 13.00 -1.34
N TYR A 91 2.11 11.98 -0.56
CA TYR A 91 1.14 12.11 0.54
C TYR A 91 1.62 13.12 1.59
N ILE A 92 2.87 13.03 2.04
CA ILE A 92 3.46 13.96 3.01
C ILE A 92 3.50 15.38 2.44
N LYS A 93 3.92 15.53 1.18
CA LYS A 93 4.02 16.84 0.53
C LYS A 93 2.67 17.55 0.40
N HIS A 94 1.60 16.81 0.16
CA HIS A 94 0.25 17.33 -0.11
C HIS A 94 -0.76 17.04 1.01
N ILE A 95 -0.29 16.75 2.23
CA ILE A 95 -1.16 16.32 3.33
C ILE A 95 -2.24 17.35 3.68
N ASN A 96 -1.91 18.64 3.59
CA ASN A 96 -2.85 19.72 3.89
C ASN A 96 -3.97 19.80 2.85
N ASP A 97 -3.63 19.73 1.57
CA ASP A 97 -4.59 19.73 0.45
C ASP A 97 -5.51 18.51 0.56
N ILE A 98 -4.92 17.33 0.79
CA ILE A 98 -5.66 16.08 1.00
C ILE A 98 -6.61 16.21 2.19
N THR A 99 -6.15 16.74 3.32
CA THR A 99 -6.99 16.89 4.53
C THR A 99 -8.15 17.86 4.30
N ALA A 100 -7.92 18.95 3.56
CA ALA A 100 -8.96 19.90 3.18
C ALA A 100 -10.03 19.24 2.29
N ASP A 101 -9.61 18.51 1.26
CA ASP A 101 -10.53 17.77 0.37
C ASP A 101 -11.34 16.72 1.15
N LEU A 102 -10.69 16.01 2.07
CA LEU A 102 -11.31 14.99 2.92
C LEU A 102 -12.28 15.57 3.96
N SER A 103 -12.27 16.89 4.18
CA SER A 103 -13.19 17.59 5.07
C SER A 103 -14.46 18.08 4.35
N SER A 104 -14.60 17.79 3.06
CA SER A 104 -15.78 18.17 2.27
C SER A 104 -17.07 17.54 2.83
N PRO A 105 -18.22 18.25 2.83
CA PRO A 105 -19.51 17.72 3.29
C PRO A 105 -20.01 16.47 2.56
N ASP A 106 -19.50 16.21 1.35
CA ASP A 106 -19.79 15.00 0.58
C ASP A 106 -19.10 13.74 1.15
N ILE A 107 -18.03 13.92 1.92
CA ILE A 107 -17.32 12.83 2.59
C ILE A 107 -18.17 12.36 3.78
N GLU A 108 -18.57 11.10 3.74
CA GLU A 108 -19.23 10.44 4.87
C GLU A 108 -18.20 9.97 5.89
N GLY A 109 -17.08 9.43 5.43
CA GLY A 109 -16.05 8.91 6.30
C GLY A 109 -14.73 8.63 5.60
N VAL A 110 -13.64 8.77 6.37
CA VAL A 110 -12.27 8.46 5.94
C VAL A 110 -11.70 7.40 6.86
N TYR A 111 -11.07 6.39 6.27
CA TYR A 111 -10.60 5.21 6.99
C TYR A 111 -9.15 4.91 6.67
N GLU A 112 -8.42 4.44 7.67
CA GLU A 112 -7.06 3.88 7.57
C GLU A 112 -5.95 4.86 7.11
N THR A 113 -6.17 6.17 7.14
CA THR A 113 -5.12 7.17 6.86
C THR A 113 -3.91 7.03 7.78
N GLN A 114 -4.16 6.72 9.06
CA GLN A 114 -3.13 6.62 10.09
C GLN A 114 -2.50 5.23 10.26
N VAL A 115 -2.83 4.27 9.39
CA VAL A 115 -2.21 2.93 9.47
C VAL A 115 -0.72 3.04 9.10
N PRO A 116 0.21 2.58 9.95
CA PRO A 116 1.64 2.60 9.63
C PRO A 116 1.97 1.79 8.36
N LEU A 117 2.90 2.29 7.56
CA LEU A 117 3.28 1.66 6.29
C LEU A 117 3.98 0.31 6.52
N GLU A 118 4.80 0.19 7.56
CA GLU A 118 5.41 -1.07 7.94
C GLU A 118 4.36 -2.13 8.26
N PHE A 119 3.34 -1.76 9.06
CA PHE A 119 2.23 -2.65 9.37
C PHE A 119 1.46 -3.08 8.12
N ARG A 120 1.21 -2.15 7.18
CA ARG A 120 0.62 -2.48 5.86
C ARG A 120 1.47 -3.49 5.10
N ALA A 121 2.78 -3.30 5.06
CA ALA A 121 3.70 -4.19 4.39
C ALA A 121 3.66 -5.60 5.01
N LEU A 122 3.71 -5.68 6.34
CA LEU A 122 3.64 -6.93 7.10
C LEU A 122 2.32 -7.67 6.84
N VAL A 123 1.18 -7.00 6.93
CA VAL A 123 -0.14 -7.61 6.72
C VAL A 123 -0.31 -8.08 5.28
N LYS A 124 0.22 -7.32 4.30
CA LYS A 124 0.08 -7.66 2.87
C LYS A 124 0.99 -8.81 2.46
N LEU A 125 2.23 -8.83 2.93
CA LEU A 125 3.24 -9.80 2.49
C LEU A 125 3.28 -11.05 3.38
N GLY A 126 2.95 -10.93 4.67
CA GLY A 126 3.12 -12.01 5.64
C GLY A 126 4.58 -12.42 5.83
N CYS A 127 4.82 -13.71 6.12
CA CYS A 127 6.15 -14.30 6.21
C CYS A 127 6.61 -15.00 4.92
N LEU A 128 5.70 -15.19 3.96
CA LEU A 128 5.93 -15.88 2.70
C LEU A 128 5.25 -15.12 1.56
N ALA A 129 6.02 -14.75 0.54
CA ALA A 129 5.51 -14.07 -0.66
C ALA A 129 5.99 -14.75 -1.94
N THR A 130 5.23 -14.61 -3.02
CA THR A 130 5.62 -15.04 -4.37
C THR A 130 5.40 -13.90 -5.36
N VAL A 131 6.19 -13.87 -6.42
CA VAL A 131 5.98 -12.94 -7.54
C VAL A 131 4.87 -13.53 -8.42
N ASN A 132 3.83 -12.76 -8.70
CA ASN A 132 2.74 -13.13 -9.62
C ASN A 132 2.97 -12.51 -11.00
#